data_AF-A0A3B9J6C9-F1
#
_entry.id   AF-A0A3B9J6C9-F1
#
_cell.length_a   1.000
_cell.length_b   1.000
_cell.length_c   1.000
_cell.angle_alpha   90.00
_cell.angle_beta   90.00
_cell.angle_gamma   90.00
#
_symmetry.space_group_name_H-M   'P 1'
#
loop_
_entity.id
_entity.type
_entity.pdbx_description
1 polymer ?
#
loop_
_entity_poly.entity_id
_entity_poly.type
_entity_poly.pdbx_seq_one_letter_code
_entity_poly.pdbx_strand_id
1 'polypeptide(L)'
;MQNQDQKDITILAIILIMICCISIGLSAGGYYIYEQYTEAQTISQTATSQFMATKIKQDTNAQATVQAQATATALVLKARSTATAQAKINLLASYSYYDAFDGNLNEWREEEEDNDFWLGRTSIENGRYLWQVDEAKDIFVAWADFTNPGALTDFDAAVLAQRTEGLPENVCYGMLFRKSLDGIDPGSYIFSVCEHGYFSILYYDENAGWETIQDWTETTATYEDQPNLLEISARGSDFTLFINSQQVAQFSDDRLKDGYIALFIDFYEKLPGAVWFDNFALQPR
;
A
#
# COMPACT_ATOMS: atom_id res chain seq x y z
N MET A 1 12.30 59.22 103.55
CA MET A 1 11.18 58.76 102.69
C MET A 1 11.67 58.82 101.26
N GLN A 2 12.25 57.72 100.76
CA GLN A 2 12.69 57.60 99.38
C GLN A 2 11.44 57.38 98.51
N ASN A 3 11.28 58.21 97.48
CA ASN A 3 10.05 58.45 96.76
C ASN A 3 9.58 57.18 96.02
N GLN A 4 8.40 56.66 96.38
CA GLN A 4 7.78 55.45 95.81
C GLN A 4 7.67 55.56 94.28
N ASP A 5 7.41 56.75 93.76
CA ASP A 5 7.31 57.06 92.33
C ASP A 5 8.60 56.75 91.54
N GLN A 6 9.77 56.90 92.15
CA GLN A 6 11.05 56.65 91.46
C GLN A 6 11.30 55.15 91.29
N LYS A 7 10.85 54.31 92.24
CA LYS A 7 10.90 52.84 92.11
C LYS A 7 9.92 52.33 91.07
N ASP A 8 8.71 52.89 91.03
CA ASP A 8 7.68 52.49 90.07
C ASP A 8 8.07 52.85 88.62
N ILE A 9 8.69 54.02 88.40
CA ILE A 9 9.25 54.40 87.09
C ILE A 9 10.40 53.46 86.67
N THR A 10 11.25 53.06 87.60
CA THR A 10 12.38 52.15 87.30
C THR A 10 11.88 50.75 86.97
N ILE A 11 10.85 50.26 87.69
CA ILE A 11 10.22 48.97 87.43
C ILE A 11 9.49 48.98 86.08
N LEU A 12 8.75 50.05 85.76
CA LEU A 12 8.10 50.21 84.45
C LEU A 12 9.12 50.26 83.30
N ALA A 13 10.25 50.95 83.48
CA ALA A 13 11.31 51.02 82.47
C ALA A 13 11.94 49.64 82.22
N ILE A 14 12.20 48.86 83.28
CA ILE A 14 12.73 47.50 83.16
C ILE A 14 11.73 46.57 82.46
N ILE A 15 10.44 46.67 82.79
CA ILE A 15 9.38 45.89 82.13
C ILE A 15 9.28 46.25 80.64
N LEU A 16 9.30 47.54 80.29
CA LEU A 16 9.30 48.01 78.90
C LEU A 16 10.52 47.52 78.12
N ILE A 17 11.71 47.54 78.73
CA ILE A 17 12.93 47.02 78.11
C ILE A 17 12.82 45.50 77.92
N MET A 18 12.31 44.76 78.91
CA MET A 18 12.10 43.32 78.75
C MET A 18 11.08 42.98 77.66
N ILE A 19 9.96 43.71 77.59
CA ILE A 19 8.96 43.55 76.52
C ILE A 19 9.59 43.85 75.15
N CYS A 20 10.42 44.89 75.05
CA CYS A 20 11.12 45.26 73.83
C CYS A 20 12.17 44.20 73.43
N CYS A 21 12.91 43.64 74.38
CA CYS A 21 13.86 42.56 74.12
C CYS A 21 13.17 41.26 73.68
N ILE A 22 11.99 40.94 74.24
CA ILE A 22 11.21 39.76 73.86
C ILE A 22 10.61 39.94 72.45
N SER A 23 10.10 41.14 72.11
CA SER A 23 9.55 41.40 70.78
C SER A 23 10.62 41.38 69.68
N ILE A 24 11.84 41.86 69.97
CA ILE A 24 12.99 41.76 69.06
C ILE A 24 13.44 40.29 68.90
N GLY A 25 13.48 39.51 69.97
CA GLY A 25 13.84 38.08 69.91
C GLY A 25 12.85 37.25 69.08
N LEU A 26 11.54 37.49 69.24
CA LEU A 26 10.49 36.80 68.48
C LEU A 26 10.49 37.18 66.99
N SER A 27 10.77 38.44 66.67
CA SER A 27 10.85 38.91 65.29
C SER A 27 12.11 38.41 64.57
N ALA A 28 13.27 38.38 65.25
CA ALA A 28 14.50 37.80 64.69
C ALA A 28 14.40 36.28 64.48
N GLY A 29 13.80 35.55 65.44
CA GLY A 29 13.55 34.11 65.31
C GLY A 29 12.53 33.79 64.21
N GLY A 30 11.45 34.59 64.09
CA GLY A 30 10.47 34.47 63.02
C GLY A 30 11.06 34.73 61.62
N TYR A 31 11.93 35.73 61.49
CA TYR A 31 12.65 36.04 60.25
C TYR A 31 13.59 34.88 59.83
N TYR A 32 14.35 34.31 60.77
CA TYR A 32 15.25 33.18 60.51
C TYR A 32 14.49 31.91 60.08
N ILE A 33 13.35 31.61 60.72
CA ILE A 33 12.49 30.48 60.34
C ILE A 33 11.85 30.71 58.97
N TYR A 34 11.46 31.96 58.66
CA TYR A 34 10.91 32.33 57.36
C TYR A 34 11.95 32.17 56.24
N GLU A 35 13.18 32.64 56.42
CA GLU A 35 14.26 32.44 55.44
C GLU A 35 14.53 30.94 55.21
N GLN A 36 14.71 30.15 56.27
CA GLN A 36 14.88 28.69 56.13
C GLN A 36 13.70 28.02 55.41
N TYR A 37 12.46 28.44 55.68
CA TYR A 37 11.28 27.91 55.02
C TYR A 37 11.26 28.27 53.53
N THR A 38 11.62 29.51 53.17
CA THR A 38 11.68 29.96 51.77
C THR A 38 12.79 29.29 50.97
N GLU A 39 13.96 29.05 51.58
CA GLU A 39 15.06 28.29 50.99
C GLU A 39 14.67 26.82 50.77
N ALA A 40 14.04 26.19 51.76
CA ALA A 40 13.55 24.81 51.62
C ALA A 40 12.49 24.69 50.50
N GLN A 41 11.58 25.67 50.39
CA GLN A 41 10.60 25.71 49.31
C GLN A 41 11.23 25.91 47.93
N THR A 42 12.21 26.82 47.79
CA THR A 42 12.90 27.06 46.51
C THR A 42 13.76 25.88 46.07
N ILE A 43 14.42 25.20 47.01
CA ILE A 43 15.15 23.95 46.73
C ILE A 43 14.18 22.85 46.26
N SER A 44 13.03 22.68 46.92
CA SER A 44 12.00 21.70 46.54
C SER A 44 11.39 21.98 45.17
N GLN A 45 11.11 23.25 44.84
CA GLN A 45 10.58 23.64 43.52
C GLN A 45 11.63 23.44 42.43
N THR A 46 12.91 23.74 42.71
CA THR A 46 14.01 23.54 41.77
C THR A 46 14.28 22.06 41.50
N ALA A 47 14.24 21.21 42.53
CA ALA A 47 14.37 19.76 42.38
C ALA A 47 13.20 19.18 41.54
N THR A 48 11.98 19.68 41.74
CA THR A 48 10.81 19.25 40.97
C THR A 48 10.91 19.68 39.50
N SER A 49 11.33 20.91 39.23
CA SER A 49 11.48 21.40 37.85
C SER A 49 12.61 20.68 37.09
N GLN A 50 13.72 20.38 37.76
CA GLN A 50 14.82 19.58 37.20
C GLN A 50 14.42 18.13 36.92
N PHE A 51 13.64 17.52 37.82
CA PHE A 51 13.10 16.17 37.61
C PHE A 51 12.16 16.15 36.40
N MET A 52 11.22 17.09 36.32
CA MET A 52 10.30 17.19 35.19
C MET A 52 11.02 17.45 33.86
N ALA A 53 12.02 18.34 33.85
CA ALA A 53 12.83 18.59 32.65
C ALA A 53 13.63 17.37 32.21
N THR A 54 14.19 16.60 33.15
CA THR A 54 14.89 15.34 32.87
C THR A 54 13.93 14.30 32.31
N LYS A 55 12.74 14.16 32.90
CA LYS A 55 11.72 13.21 32.43
C LYS A 55 11.22 13.56 31.03
N ILE A 56 10.96 14.85 30.75
CA ILE A 56 10.58 15.32 29.40
C ILE A 56 11.68 14.97 28.38
N LYS A 57 12.96 15.22 28.70
CA LYS A 57 14.07 14.86 27.81
C LYS A 57 14.15 13.34 27.58
N GLN A 58 13.95 12.54 28.62
CA GLN A 58 13.92 11.07 28.50
C GLN A 58 12.76 10.60 27.62
N ASP A 59 11.56 11.12 27.83
CA ASP A 59 10.37 10.78 27.03
C ASP A 59 10.53 11.23 25.57
N THR A 60 11.07 12.43 25.32
CA THR A 60 11.38 12.91 23.96
C THR A 60 12.42 12.03 23.28
N ASN A 61 13.48 11.62 23.99
CA ASN A 61 14.49 10.71 23.44
C ASN A 61 13.92 9.32 23.15
N ALA A 62 13.05 8.81 24.02
CA ALA A 62 12.35 7.55 23.81
C ALA A 62 11.44 7.62 22.57
N GLN A 63 10.65 8.69 22.42
CA GLN A 63 9.81 8.93 21.23
C GLN A 63 10.64 9.05 19.95
N ALA A 64 11.74 9.81 19.98
CA ALA A 64 12.66 9.92 18.85
C ALA A 64 13.27 8.56 18.45
N THR A 65 13.59 7.72 19.44
CA THR A 65 14.10 6.37 19.21
C THR A 65 13.06 5.47 18.55
N VAL A 66 11.81 5.50 19.03
CA VAL A 66 10.70 4.73 18.44
C VAL A 66 10.44 5.18 17.00
N GLN A 67 10.41 6.49 16.74
CA GLN A 67 10.21 7.02 15.40
C GLN A 67 11.35 6.62 14.45
N ALA A 68 12.60 6.71 14.91
CA ALA A 68 13.76 6.28 14.14
C ALA A 68 13.71 4.77 13.80
N GLN A 69 13.32 3.93 14.76
CA GLN A 69 13.13 2.49 14.54
C GLN A 69 12.00 2.19 13.56
N ALA A 70 10.85 2.87 13.68
CA ALA A 70 9.74 2.73 12.74
C ALA A 70 10.16 3.13 11.31
N THR A 71 10.91 4.22 11.18
CA THR A 71 11.42 4.70 9.90
C THR A 71 12.41 3.72 9.29
N ALA A 72 13.37 3.22 10.09
CA ALA A 72 14.32 2.22 9.64
C ALA A 72 13.63 0.91 9.21
N THR A 73 12.61 0.49 9.94
CA THR A 73 11.82 -0.71 9.62
C THR A 73 11.08 -0.53 8.29
N ALA A 74 10.44 0.62 8.08
CA ALA A 74 9.77 0.95 6.83
C ALA A 74 10.74 0.96 5.64
N LEU A 75 11.94 1.51 5.82
CA LEU A 75 12.98 1.51 4.77
C LEU A 75 13.45 0.09 4.42
N VAL A 76 13.65 -0.77 5.43
CA VAL A 76 14.04 -2.17 5.21
C VAL A 76 12.94 -2.94 4.49
N LEU A 77 11.67 -2.75 4.87
CA LEU A 77 10.53 -3.37 4.20
C LEU A 77 10.43 -2.93 2.73
N LYS A 78 10.55 -1.62 2.47
CA LYS A 78 10.56 -1.07 1.11
C LYS A 78 11.72 -1.62 0.27
N ALA A 79 12.93 -1.69 0.83
CA ALA A 79 14.08 -2.23 0.11
C ALA A 79 13.89 -3.72 -0.24
N ARG A 80 13.31 -4.51 0.67
CA ARG A 80 12.99 -5.92 0.43
C ARG A 80 11.91 -6.11 -0.62
N SER A 81 10.85 -5.30 -0.60
CA SER A 81 9.79 -5.37 -1.61
C SER A 81 10.34 -5.05 -3.00
N THR A 82 11.14 -4.00 -3.13
CA THR A 82 11.80 -3.64 -4.40
C THR A 82 12.75 -4.75 -4.89
N ALA A 83 13.57 -5.33 -4.00
CA ALA A 83 14.47 -6.41 -4.37
C ALA A 83 13.71 -7.68 -4.82
N THR A 84 12.58 -7.98 -4.18
CA THR A 84 11.73 -9.12 -4.53
C THR A 84 11.06 -8.90 -5.88
N ALA A 85 10.50 -7.71 -6.12
CA ALA A 85 9.93 -7.33 -7.41
C ALA A 85 10.98 -7.43 -8.53
N GLN A 86 12.20 -6.92 -8.32
CA GLN A 86 13.26 -7.03 -9.31
C GLN A 86 13.68 -8.48 -9.58
N ALA A 87 13.81 -9.30 -8.53
CA ALA A 87 14.11 -10.73 -8.69
C ALA A 87 13.02 -11.46 -9.49
N LYS A 88 11.76 -11.06 -9.29
CA LYS A 88 10.63 -11.59 -10.05
C LYS A 88 10.71 -11.20 -11.52
N ILE A 89 10.93 -9.92 -11.84
CA ILE A 89 11.13 -9.48 -13.24
C ILE A 89 12.31 -10.20 -13.89
N ASN A 90 13.43 -10.38 -13.18
CA ASN A 90 14.58 -11.12 -13.71
C ASN A 90 14.25 -12.60 -13.99
N LEU A 91 13.39 -13.22 -13.17
CA LEU A 91 12.90 -14.57 -13.43
C LEU A 91 12.02 -14.60 -14.69
N LEU A 92 11.09 -13.65 -14.83
CA LEU A 92 10.24 -13.55 -16.01
C LEU A 92 11.05 -13.33 -17.29
N ALA A 93 12.10 -12.50 -17.23
CA ALA A 93 13.03 -12.29 -18.33
C ALA A 93 13.83 -13.55 -18.73
N SER A 94 13.79 -14.62 -17.94
CA SER A 94 14.40 -15.91 -18.27
C SER A 94 13.42 -16.90 -18.94
N TYR A 95 12.14 -16.53 -19.08
CA TYR A 95 11.14 -17.38 -19.73
C TYR A 95 11.43 -17.51 -21.23
N SER A 96 10.98 -18.61 -21.82
CA SER A 96 11.22 -18.92 -23.24
C SER A 96 10.66 -17.85 -24.18
N TYR A 97 9.57 -17.20 -23.77
CA TYR A 97 8.97 -16.05 -24.44
C TYR A 97 8.88 -14.94 -23.42
N TYR A 98 9.54 -13.83 -23.69
CA TYR A 98 9.51 -12.65 -22.84
C TYR A 98 9.44 -11.42 -23.72
N ASP A 99 8.57 -10.49 -23.34
CA ASP A 99 8.40 -9.20 -24.00
C ASP A 99 8.40 -8.09 -22.94
N ALA A 100 9.42 -7.24 -22.99
CA ALA A 100 9.50 -6.00 -22.22
C ALA A 100 8.84 -4.83 -22.95
N PHE A 101 8.27 -5.06 -24.15
CA PHE A 101 7.65 -4.05 -24.99
C PHE A 101 8.55 -2.86 -25.32
N ASP A 102 9.87 -3.08 -25.39
CA ASP A 102 10.84 -2.11 -25.93
C ASP A 102 10.69 -1.92 -27.45
N GLY A 103 9.86 -2.74 -28.09
CA GLY A 103 9.44 -2.68 -29.49
C GLY A 103 8.46 -3.82 -29.80
N ASN A 104 7.96 -3.87 -31.03
CA ASN A 104 6.93 -4.85 -31.40
C ASN A 104 7.47 -6.14 -32.04
N LEU A 105 8.41 -6.81 -31.36
CA LEU A 105 9.07 -8.01 -31.91
C LEU A 105 8.15 -9.23 -31.99
N ASN A 106 7.12 -9.28 -31.14
CA ASN A 106 6.15 -10.37 -31.11
C ASN A 106 4.87 -10.05 -31.91
N GLU A 107 4.88 -8.98 -32.71
CA GLU A 107 3.75 -8.57 -33.56
C GLU A 107 2.44 -8.45 -32.77
N TRP A 108 2.51 -7.88 -31.57
CA TRP A 108 1.33 -7.42 -30.84
C TRP A 108 0.53 -6.49 -31.72
N ARG A 109 -0.79 -6.56 -31.59
CA ARG A 109 -1.70 -5.72 -32.37
C ARG A 109 -1.45 -4.24 -32.11
N GLU A 110 -1.06 -3.48 -33.13
CA GLU A 110 -0.91 -2.02 -33.07
C GLU A 110 -1.78 -1.36 -34.13
N GLU A 111 -2.91 -0.81 -33.72
CA GLU A 111 -3.86 -0.17 -34.63
C GLU A 111 -4.72 0.88 -33.91
N GLU A 112 -5.24 1.82 -34.69
CA GLU A 112 -6.38 2.63 -34.29
C GLU A 112 -7.66 1.87 -34.64
N GLU A 113 -8.61 1.83 -33.72
CA GLU A 113 -9.86 1.11 -33.87
C GLU A 113 -11.04 2.06 -33.63
N ASP A 114 -12.02 2.00 -34.53
CA ASP A 114 -13.31 2.69 -34.43
C ASP A 114 -14.38 1.67 -34.84
N ASN A 115 -14.85 0.88 -33.87
CA ASN A 115 -15.81 -0.20 -34.07
C ASN A 115 -17.13 0.07 -33.32
N ASP A 116 -18.06 -0.87 -33.31
CA ASP A 116 -19.37 -0.71 -32.66
C ASP A 116 -19.28 -0.60 -31.12
N PHE A 117 -18.18 -1.05 -30.51
CA PHE A 117 -17.98 -1.12 -29.06
C PHE A 117 -17.12 0.00 -28.51
N TRP A 118 -16.10 0.44 -29.24
CA TRP A 118 -15.15 1.44 -28.76
C TRP A 118 -14.45 2.19 -29.89
N LEU A 119 -13.89 3.34 -29.53
CA LEU A 119 -12.94 4.12 -30.31
C LEU A 119 -11.67 4.29 -29.49
N GLY A 120 -10.51 4.05 -30.09
CA GLY A 120 -9.22 4.24 -29.46
C GLY A 120 -8.10 3.56 -30.22
N ARG A 121 -7.07 3.08 -29.50
CA ARG A 121 -5.91 2.44 -30.12
C ARG A 121 -5.18 1.46 -29.21
N THR A 122 -4.46 0.55 -29.83
CA THR A 122 -3.40 -0.24 -29.20
C THR A 122 -2.04 0.16 -29.77
N SER A 123 -1.03 0.29 -28.93
CA SER A 123 0.31 0.75 -29.36
C SER A 123 1.39 0.35 -28.38
N ILE A 124 2.64 0.26 -28.84
CA ILE A 124 3.80 0.14 -27.95
C ILE A 124 4.45 1.50 -27.74
N GLU A 125 4.43 1.99 -26.51
CA GLU A 125 4.93 3.32 -26.14
C GLU A 125 5.70 3.27 -24.83
N ASN A 126 6.90 3.87 -24.80
CA ASN A 126 7.72 3.99 -23.60
C ASN A 126 8.01 2.65 -22.89
N GLY A 127 8.23 1.57 -23.64
CA GLY A 127 8.52 0.24 -23.07
C GLY A 127 7.27 -0.47 -22.55
N ARG A 128 6.08 -0.15 -23.06
CA ARG A 128 4.81 -0.70 -22.58
C ARG A 128 3.82 -0.88 -23.72
N TYR A 129 2.98 -1.89 -23.62
CA TYR A 129 1.86 -2.08 -24.53
C TYR A 129 0.61 -1.39 -23.97
N LEU A 130 0.23 -0.29 -24.61
CA LEU A 130 -0.88 0.57 -24.22
C LEU A 130 -2.15 0.19 -24.97
N TRP A 131 -3.23 0.07 -24.22
CA TRP A 131 -4.60 0.14 -24.68
C TRP A 131 -5.19 1.47 -24.22
N GLN A 132 -5.50 2.35 -25.16
CA GLN A 132 -6.16 3.62 -24.91
C GLN A 132 -7.58 3.57 -25.48
N VAL A 133 -8.59 3.65 -24.63
CA VAL A 133 -10.00 3.70 -25.00
C VAL A 133 -10.48 5.14 -24.83
N ASP A 134 -10.52 5.88 -25.94
CA ASP A 134 -10.92 7.29 -25.99
C ASP A 134 -12.44 7.44 -25.80
N GLU A 135 -13.21 6.47 -26.33
CA GLU A 135 -14.66 6.38 -26.13
C GLU A 135 -15.08 4.90 -26.05
N ALA A 136 -15.71 4.51 -24.94
CA ALA A 136 -16.43 3.25 -24.83
C ALA A 136 -17.90 3.48 -25.26
N LYS A 137 -18.30 2.87 -26.38
CA LYS A 137 -19.64 3.00 -26.98
C LYS A 137 -20.60 1.95 -26.43
N ASP A 138 -20.08 0.83 -25.97
CA ASP A 138 -20.82 -0.18 -25.20
C ASP A 138 -19.97 -0.81 -24.09
N ILE A 139 -20.57 -1.74 -23.33
CA ILE A 139 -19.84 -2.66 -22.46
C ILE A 139 -19.15 -3.69 -23.36
N PHE A 140 -17.85 -3.92 -23.16
CA PHE A 140 -17.11 -4.80 -24.05
C PHE A 140 -15.92 -5.49 -23.37
N VAL A 141 -15.57 -6.62 -23.97
CA VAL A 141 -14.30 -7.30 -23.77
C VAL A 141 -13.52 -7.21 -25.08
N ALA A 142 -12.24 -6.88 -24.99
CA ALA A 142 -11.33 -6.91 -26.13
C ALA A 142 -10.04 -7.63 -25.74
N TRP A 143 -9.36 -8.21 -26.73
CA TRP A 143 -8.09 -8.90 -26.52
C TRP A 143 -7.12 -8.63 -27.66
N ALA A 144 -5.84 -8.76 -27.35
CA ALA A 144 -4.75 -8.72 -28.31
C ALA A 144 -3.99 -10.02 -28.26
N ASP A 145 -3.94 -10.64 -29.42
CA ASP A 145 -3.02 -11.72 -29.70
C ASP A 145 -1.60 -11.19 -29.90
N PHE A 146 -0.65 -12.11 -29.75
CA PHE A 146 0.73 -11.94 -30.15
C PHE A 146 1.14 -13.15 -30.99
N THR A 147 2.30 -13.08 -31.63
CA THR A 147 2.90 -14.21 -32.34
C THR A 147 3.25 -15.31 -31.34
N ASN A 148 2.27 -16.18 -31.11
CA ASN A 148 2.35 -17.21 -30.10
C ASN A 148 3.21 -18.39 -30.62
N PRO A 149 4.04 -19.01 -29.76
CA PRO A 149 4.85 -20.18 -30.15
C PRO A 149 4.10 -21.44 -30.54
N GLY A 150 2.78 -21.47 -30.39
CA GLY A 150 1.91 -22.61 -30.70
C GLY A 150 0.94 -22.91 -29.56
N ALA A 151 0.04 -23.86 -29.76
CA ALA A 151 -0.90 -24.26 -28.73
C ALA A 151 -0.17 -24.85 -27.51
N LEU A 152 -0.52 -24.36 -26.32
CA LEU A 152 0.09 -24.69 -25.05
C LEU A 152 -0.81 -25.65 -24.27
N THR A 153 -0.27 -26.76 -23.80
CA THR A 153 -0.94 -27.67 -22.86
C THR A 153 -0.66 -27.21 -21.43
N ASP A 154 0.59 -27.35 -21.01
CA ASP A 154 1.09 -26.90 -19.71
C ASP A 154 1.99 -25.67 -19.88
N PHE A 155 1.78 -24.66 -19.03
CA PHE A 155 2.51 -23.41 -19.12
C PHE A 155 2.51 -22.64 -17.79
N ASP A 156 3.46 -21.72 -17.65
CA ASP A 156 3.33 -20.58 -16.76
C ASP A 156 3.32 -19.30 -17.60
N ALA A 157 2.38 -18.41 -17.33
CA ALA A 157 2.26 -17.11 -17.97
C ALA A 157 2.22 -16.00 -16.93
N ALA A 158 2.79 -14.86 -17.23
CA ALA A 158 2.75 -13.68 -16.39
C ALA A 158 2.74 -12.39 -17.20
N VAL A 159 2.13 -11.36 -16.65
CA VAL A 159 2.17 -10.00 -17.21
C VAL A 159 2.02 -8.98 -16.10
N LEU A 160 2.75 -7.87 -16.20
CA LEU A 160 2.51 -6.71 -15.36
C LEU A 160 1.47 -5.83 -16.04
N ALA A 161 0.43 -5.44 -15.32
CA ALA A 161 -0.65 -4.61 -15.87
C ALA A 161 -1.00 -3.47 -14.92
N GLN A 162 -1.44 -2.35 -15.46
CA GLN A 162 -1.94 -1.22 -14.67
C GLN A 162 -2.98 -0.43 -15.46
N ARG A 163 -4.08 -0.07 -14.81
CA ARG A 163 -5.00 0.96 -15.28
C ARG A 163 -4.38 2.34 -15.04
N THR A 164 -4.28 3.14 -16.10
CA THR A 164 -3.78 4.52 -16.01
C THR A 164 -4.87 5.58 -16.14
N GLU A 165 -6.01 5.22 -16.73
CA GLU A 165 -7.18 6.10 -16.89
C GLU A 165 -8.48 5.32 -16.68
N GLY A 166 -9.57 6.03 -16.39
CA GLY A 166 -10.88 5.44 -16.09
C GLY A 166 -11.05 5.08 -14.62
N LEU A 167 -12.26 4.70 -14.22
CA LEU A 167 -12.56 4.29 -12.84
C LEU A 167 -12.10 2.84 -12.58
N PRO A 168 -11.56 2.52 -11.38
CA PRO A 168 -11.04 1.18 -11.07
C PRO A 168 -12.13 0.09 -11.03
N GLU A 169 -13.41 0.47 -10.86
CA GLU A 169 -14.58 -0.39 -11.00
C GLU A 169 -15.04 -0.60 -12.46
N ASN A 170 -14.64 0.30 -13.35
CA ASN A 170 -15.02 0.26 -14.76
C ASN A 170 -14.04 -0.56 -15.61
N VAL A 171 -12.73 -0.40 -15.35
CA VAL A 171 -11.66 -0.91 -16.21
C VAL A 171 -10.97 -2.08 -15.53
N CYS A 172 -11.13 -3.27 -16.10
CA CYS A 172 -10.45 -4.48 -15.65
C CYS A 172 -9.58 -5.04 -16.78
N TYR A 173 -8.64 -5.90 -16.42
CA TYR A 173 -7.64 -6.42 -17.34
C TYR A 173 -7.19 -7.82 -16.94
N GLY A 174 -6.48 -8.49 -17.83
CA GLY A 174 -5.82 -9.74 -17.50
C GLY A 174 -5.39 -10.56 -18.71
N MET A 175 -5.64 -11.86 -18.65
CA MET A 175 -5.27 -12.80 -19.70
C MET A 175 -6.45 -13.71 -20.10
N LEU A 176 -6.60 -13.92 -21.40
CA LEU A 176 -7.29 -15.09 -21.94
C LEU A 176 -6.30 -16.25 -22.01
N PHE A 177 -6.75 -17.47 -21.72
CA PHE A 177 -5.91 -18.65 -21.82
C PHE A 177 -6.67 -19.88 -22.30
N ARG A 178 -5.93 -20.76 -22.99
CA ARG A 178 -6.46 -21.91 -23.76
C ARG A 178 -7.50 -21.53 -24.81
N LYS A 179 -7.50 -20.28 -25.28
CA LYS A 179 -8.38 -19.89 -26.40
C LYS A 179 -7.94 -20.53 -27.71
N SER A 180 -8.84 -20.64 -28.68
CA SER A 180 -8.45 -21.02 -30.04
C SER A 180 -7.61 -19.92 -30.72
N LEU A 181 -6.90 -20.29 -31.79
CA LEU A 181 -6.24 -19.31 -32.66
C LEU A 181 -7.27 -18.43 -33.37
N ASP A 182 -8.43 -19.00 -33.70
CA ASP A 182 -9.49 -18.33 -34.47
C ASP A 182 -10.38 -17.41 -33.61
N GLY A 183 -10.14 -17.33 -32.30
CA GLY A 183 -10.90 -16.49 -31.36
C GLY A 183 -11.35 -17.24 -30.11
N ILE A 184 -12.33 -16.67 -29.41
CA ILE A 184 -12.88 -17.22 -28.17
C ILE A 184 -14.13 -18.08 -28.38
N ASP A 185 -14.77 -18.02 -29.55
CA ASP A 185 -16.01 -18.75 -29.86
C ASP A 185 -15.91 -20.27 -29.63
N PRO A 186 -14.81 -20.96 -29.97
CA PRO A 186 -14.68 -22.38 -29.67
C PRO A 186 -14.47 -22.70 -28.18
N GLY A 187 -14.19 -21.70 -27.35
CA GLY A 187 -13.80 -21.86 -25.95
C GLY A 187 -12.63 -20.96 -25.56
N SER A 188 -12.73 -20.30 -24.41
CA SER A 188 -11.63 -19.62 -23.73
C SER A 188 -11.86 -19.56 -22.22
N TYR A 189 -10.80 -19.66 -21.43
CA TYR A 189 -10.83 -19.19 -20.04
C TYR A 189 -10.36 -17.75 -19.95
N ILE A 190 -10.89 -17.01 -18.98
CA ILE A 190 -10.64 -15.59 -18.78
C ILE A 190 -10.27 -15.38 -17.32
N PHE A 191 -9.11 -14.76 -17.08
CA PHE A 191 -8.72 -14.27 -15.76
C PHE A 191 -8.83 -12.76 -15.74
N SER A 192 -9.86 -12.23 -15.06
CA SER A 192 -10.16 -10.80 -14.98
C SER A 192 -9.79 -10.24 -13.61
N VAL A 193 -9.10 -9.11 -13.61
CA VAL A 193 -8.66 -8.40 -12.40
C VAL A 193 -9.01 -6.92 -12.53
N CYS A 194 -9.67 -6.40 -11.51
CA CYS A 194 -9.94 -4.98 -11.36
C CYS A 194 -9.13 -4.44 -10.18
N GLU A 195 -8.58 -3.23 -10.32
CA GLU A 195 -7.68 -2.67 -9.31
C GLU A 195 -8.36 -2.36 -7.97
N HIS A 196 -9.69 -2.23 -7.94
CA HIS A 196 -10.47 -1.97 -6.73
C HIS A 196 -10.63 -3.19 -5.80
N GLY A 197 -9.82 -4.24 -5.96
CA GLY A 197 -9.78 -5.36 -5.00
C GLY A 197 -10.60 -6.57 -5.41
N TYR A 198 -10.86 -6.77 -6.70
CA TYR A 198 -11.69 -7.88 -7.17
C TYR A 198 -11.06 -8.61 -8.35
N PHE A 199 -11.31 -9.91 -8.42
CA PHE A 199 -10.97 -10.73 -9.56
C PHE A 199 -12.10 -11.73 -9.85
N SER A 200 -12.17 -12.23 -11.08
CA SER A 200 -13.08 -13.31 -11.48
C SER A 200 -12.39 -14.26 -12.45
N ILE A 201 -12.98 -15.46 -12.57
CA ILE A 201 -12.55 -16.46 -13.55
C ILE A 201 -13.79 -16.92 -14.31
N LEU A 202 -13.75 -16.73 -15.61
CA LEU A 202 -14.85 -17.06 -16.50
C LEU A 202 -14.40 -18.09 -17.53
N TYR A 203 -15.38 -18.77 -18.10
CA TYR A 203 -15.25 -19.52 -19.33
C TYR A 203 -16.26 -18.97 -20.33
N TYR A 204 -15.88 -18.88 -21.60
CA TYR A 204 -16.78 -18.50 -22.68
C TYR A 204 -16.70 -19.51 -23.81
N ASP A 205 -17.84 -19.87 -24.38
CA ASP A 205 -17.94 -20.41 -25.75
C ASP A 205 -19.22 -19.92 -26.45
N GLU A 206 -19.29 -20.09 -27.77
CA GLU A 206 -20.42 -19.60 -28.58
C GLU A 206 -21.76 -20.28 -28.27
N ASN A 207 -21.74 -21.49 -27.68
CA ASN A 207 -22.94 -22.30 -27.48
C ASN A 207 -23.62 -21.98 -26.14
N ALA A 208 -22.82 -21.83 -25.09
CA ALA A 208 -23.26 -21.57 -23.72
C ALA A 208 -23.15 -20.09 -23.33
N GLY A 209 -22.31 -19.31 -24.02
CA GLY A 209 -21.97 -17.95 -23.65
C GLY A 209 -21.04 -17.92 -22.44
N TRP A 210 -21.20 -16.88 -21.62
CA TRP A 210 -20.38 -16.67 -20.42
C TRP A 210 -20.81 -17.57 -19.26
N GLU A 211 -19.87 -18.37 -18.77
CA GLU A 211 -20.00 -19.22 -17.59
C GLU A 211 -19.02 -18.77 -16.49
N THR A 212 -19.50 -18.75 -15.25
CA THR A 212 -18.69 -18.39 -14.09
C THR A 212 -18.00 -19.62 -13.51
N ILE A 213 -16.67 -19.62 -13.47
CA ILE A 213 -15.87 -20.60 -12.71
C ILE A 213 -15.63 -20.07 -11.28
N GLN A 214 -15.24 -18.80 -11.18
CA GLN A 214 -15.10 -18.06 -9.93
C GLN A 214 -15.78 -16.71 -10.13
N ASP A 215 -16.83 -16.45 -9.34
CA ASP A 215 -17.51 -15.16 -9.34
C ASP A 215 -16.58 -14.06 -8.81
N TRP A 216 -16.96 -12.81 -9.00
CA TRP A 216 -16.25 -11.66 -8.47
C TRP A 216 -15.95 -11.83 -6.98
N THR A 217 -14.66 -11.98 -6.69
CA THR A 217 -14.15 -12.32 -5.37
C THR A 217 -13.23 -11.23 -4.88
N GLU A 218 -13.50 -10.74 -3.67
CA GLU A 218 -12.67 -9.74 -3.02
C GLU A 218 -11.27 -10.30 -2.71
N THR A 219 -10.25 -9.48 -2.93
CA THR A 219 -8.85 -9.81 -2.69
C THR A 219 -8.06 -8.61 -2.21
N THR A 220 -7.13 -8.84 -1.29
CA THR A 220 -6.14 -7.83 -0.86
C THR A 220 -4.88 -7.86 -1.72
N ALA A 221 -4.85 -8.69 -2.76
CA ALA A 221 -3.67 -8.94 -3.57
C ALA A 221 -3.44 -7.84 -4.63
N THR A 222 -4.46 -7.04 -4.98
CA THR A 222 -4.32 -5.94 -5.92
C THR A 222 -3.87 -4.65 -5.23
N TYR A 223 -3.26 -3.78 -6.01
CA TYR A 223 -2.90 -2.43 -5.62
C TYR A 223 -3.56 -1.45 -6.58
N GLU A 224 -4.35 -0.53 -6.03
CA GLU A 224 -5.00 0.53 -6.79
C GLU A 224 -3.97 1.56 -7.27
N ASP A 225 -4.11 2.02 -8.51
CA ASP A 225 -3.22 3.00 -9.15
C ASP A 225 -1.73 2.57 -9.14
N GLN A 226 -1.49 1.27 -9.11
CA GLN A 226 -0.15 0.66 -9.10
C GLN A 226 -0.11 -0.56 -10.01
N PRO A 227 1.07 -0.91 -10.55
CA PRO A 227 1.21 -2.13 -11.34
C PRO A 227 0.86 -3.39 -10.53
N ASN A 228 0.09 -4.27 -11.14
CA ASN A 228 -0.28 -5.58 -10.62
C ASN A 228 0.33 -6.68 -11.50
N LEU A 229 1.11 -7.57 -10.90
CA LEU A 229 1.64 -8.74 -11.58
C LEU A 229 0.59 -9.85 -11.57
N LEU A 230 0.12 -10.25 -12.74
CA LEU A 230 -0.83 -11.34 -12.92
C LEU A 230 -0.09 -12.58 -13.37
N GLU A 231 -0.38 -13.74 -12.78
CA GLU A 231 0.29 -14.99 -13.11
C GLU A 231 -0.70 -16.16 -13.20
N ILE A 232 -0.48 -17.06 -14.17
CA ILE A 232 -1.24 -18.29 -14.36
C ILE A 232 -0.25 -19.46 -14.43
N SER A 233 -0.52 -20.52 -13.67
CA SER A 233 0.16 -21.80 -13.78
C SER A 233 -0.86 -22.88 -14.17
N ALA A 234 -0.67 -23.49 -15.34
CA ALA A 234 -1.55 -24.51 -15.90
C ALA A 234 -0.83 -25.86 -15.96
N ARG A 235 -1.41 -26.92 -15.38
CA ARG A 235 -0.91 -28.30 -15.37
C ARG A 235 -2.05 -29.27 -15.61
N GLY A 236 -2.14 -29.84 -16.81
CA GLY A 236 -3.28 -30.67 -17.21
C GLY A 236 -4.59 -29.89 -17.12
N SER A 237 -5.56 -30.35 -16.34
CA SER A 237 -6.80 -29.59 -16.09
C SER A 237 -6.71 -28.62 -14.90
N ASP A 238 -5.59 -28.60 -14.17
CA ASP A 238 -5.45 -27.81 -12.94
C ASP A 238 -4.80 -26.45 -13.23
N PHE A 239 -5.41 -25.40 -12.69
CA PHE A 239 -4.96 -24.02 -12.82
C PHE A 239 -4.76 -23.40 -11.45
N THR A 240 -3.66 -22.65 -11.29
CA THR A 240 -3.40 -21.82 -10.11
C THR A 240 -3.08 -20.41 -10.55
N LEU A 241 -3.75 -19.42 -9.95
CA LEU A 241 -3.70 -18.03 -10.38
C LEU A 241 -3.19 -17.16 -9.23
N PHE A 242 -2.37 -16.18 -9.59
CA PHE A 242 -1.73 -15.29 -8.65
C PHE A 242 -1.89 -13.83 -9.07
N ILE A 243 -1.99 -12.97 -8.07
CA ILE A 243 -1.90 -11.51 -8.21
C ILE A 243 -0.81 -11.06 -7.25
N ASN A 244 0.19 -10.32 -7.74
CA ASN A 244 1.34 -9.86 -6.95
C ASN A 244 2.00 -11.00 -6.16
N SER A 245 2.12 -12.16 -6.80
CA SER A 245 2.67 -13.41 -6.24
C SER A 245 1.92 -13.97 -5.01
N GLN A 246 0.72 -13.47 -4.72
CA GLN A 246 -0.24 -14.09 -3.80
C GLN A 246 -1.19 -14.99 -4.59
N GLN A 247 -1.34 -16.25 -4.20
CA GLN A 247 -2.33 -17.15 -4.80
C GLN A 247 -3.73 -16.62 -4.49
N VAL A 248 -4.52 -16.36 -5.54
CA VAL A 248 -5.90 -15.88 -5.42
C VAL A 248 -6.93 -16.97 -5.74
N ALA A 249 -6.57 -17.94 -6.58
CA ALA A 249 -7.46 -19.04 -6.93
C ALA A 249 -6.71 -20.31 -7.32
N GLN A 250 -7.40 -21.43 -7.17
CA GLN A 250 -7.02 -22.73 -7.72
C GLN A 250 -8.29 -23.48 -8.14
N PHE A 251 -8.33 -23.98 -9.37
CA PHE A 251 -9.48 -24.72 -9.89
C PHE A 251 -9.04 -25.81 -10.87
N SER A 252 -9.95 -26.74 -11.16
CA SER A 252 -9.74 -27.80 -12.16
C SER A 252 -10.88 -27.76 -13.18
N ASP A 253 -10.54 -27.73 -14.46
CA ASP A 253 -11.48 -27.73 -15.58
C ASP A 253 -10.84 -28.38 -16.81
N ASP A 254 -11.50 -29.37 -17.41
CA ASP A 254 -10.94 -30.20 -18.49
C ASP A 254 -11.57 -29.94 -19.86
N ARG A 255 -12.39 -28.89 -19.99
CA ARG A 255 -13.05 -28.50 -21.26
C ARG A 255 -12.04 -28.19 -22.35
N LEU A 256 -11.00 -27.41 -22.04
CA LEU A 256 -9.93 -27.04 -22.98
C LEU A 256 -8.62 -27.66 -22.53
N LYS A 257 -7.97 -28.43 -23.41
CA LYS A 257 -6.73 -29.17 -23.12
C LYS A 257 -5.48 -28.43 -23.54
N ASP A 258 -5.60 -27.61 -24.56
CA ASP A 258 -4.55 -26.75 -25.08
C ASP A 258 -5.16 -25.47 -25.65
N GLY A 259 -4.31 -24.52 -25.97
CA GLY A 259 -4.69 -23.34 -26.73
C GLY A 259 -3.69 -22.21 -26.55
N TYR A 260 -4.14 -21.00 -26.82
CA TYR A 260 -3.31 -19.82 -26.91
C TYR A 260 -3.58 -18.87 -25.72
N ILE A 261 -2.67 -17.90 -25.56
CA ILE A 261 -2.79 -16.85 -24.54
C ILE A 261 -2.92 -15.51 -25.27
N ALA A 262 -3.74 -14.62 -24.73
CA ALA A 262 -3.86 -13.24 -25.16
C ALA A 262 -3.97 -12.30 -23.95
N LEU A 263 -3.58 -11.04 -24.14
CA LEU A 263 -3.86 -9.98 -23.17
C LEU A 263 -5.26 -9.46 -23.41
N PHE A 264 -5.97 -9.12 -22.34
CA PHE A 264 -7.36 -8.73 -22.43
C PHE A 264 -7.67 -7.51 -21.56
N ILE A 265 -8.65 -6.72 -22.01
CA ILE A 265 -9.28 -5.63 -21.26
C ILE A 265 -10.79 -5.82 -21.20
N ASP A 266 -11.40 -5.34 -20.12
CA ASP A 266 -12.84 -5.37 -19.84
C ASP A 266 -13.32 -3.99 -19.43
N PHE A 267 -14.43 -3.53 -20.00
CA PHE A 267 -15.04 -2.24 -19.71
C PHE A 267 -16.51 -2.42 -19.35
N TYR A 268 -16.87 -2.06 -18.12
CA TYR A 268 -18.21 -2.29 -17.53
C TYR A 268 -19.18 -1.11 -17.68
N GLU A 269 -18.70 0.05 -18.09
CA GLU A 269 -19.46 1.26 -18.37
C GLU A 269 -18.96 1.94 -19.65
N LYS A 270 -19.82 2.80 -20.21
CA LYS A 270 -19.55 3.63 -21.39
C LYS A 270 -18.68 4.84 -21.03
N LEU A 271 -17.54 4.58 -20.40
CA LEU A 271 -16.57 5.55 -19.93
C LEU A 271 -15.18 5.24 -20.52
N PRO A 272 -14.39 6.27 -20.85
CA PRO A 272 -13.04 6.07 -21.35
C PRO A 272 -12.12 5.47 -20.29
N GLY A 273 -11.00 4.93 -20.73
CA GLY A 273 -10.01 4.34 -19.85
C GLY A 273 -8.78 3.88 -20.59
N ALA A 274 -7.74 3.56 -19.82
CA ALA A 274 -6.49 3.11 -20.39
C ALA A 274 -5.83 2.08 -19.49
N VAL A 275 -5.23 1.07 -20.11
CA VAL A 275 -4.46 0.02 -19.46
C VAL A 275 -3.15 -0.10 -20.19
N TRP A 276 -2.04 -0.22 -19.46
CA TRP A 276 -0.80 -0.70 -20.05
C TRP A 276 -0.44 -2.08 -19.52
N PHE A 277 0.25 -2.84 -20.37
CA PHE A 277 0.88 -4.10 -20.07
C PHE A 277 2.40 -3.98 -20.25
N ASP A 278 3.16 -4.68 -19.41
CA ASP A 278 4.61 -4.74 -19.44
C ASP A 278 5.08 -6.14 -19.00
N ASN A 279 6.31 -6.51 -19.34
CA ASN A 279 6.97 -7.74 -18.89
C ASN A 279 6.12 -8.99 -19.11
N PHE A 280 5.49 -9.13 -20.28
CA PHE A 280 4.78 -10.35 -20.63
C PHE A 280 5.79 -11.50 -20.71
N ALA A 281 5.49 -12.61 -20.05
CA ALA A 281 6.35 -13.77 -19.99
C ALA A 281 5.53 -15.04 -20.11
N LEU A 282 6.01 -15.97 -20.94
CA LEU A 282 5.39 -17.27 -21.16
C LEU A 282 6.46 -18.37 -21.19
N GLN A 283 6.25 -19.40 -20.39
CA GLN A 283 7.10 -20.59 -20.29
C GLN A 283 6.26 -21.85 -20.47
N PRO A 284 6.37 -22.55 -21.62
CA PRO A 284 5.85 -23.92 -21.75
C PRO A 284 6.47 -24.86 -20.71
N ARG A 285 5.72 -25.87 -20.26
CA ARG A 285 6.10 -26.76 -19.16
C ARG A 285 6.10 -28.24 -19.54
#